data_AF-W2RZQ7-F1
#
_entry.id   AF-W2RZQ7-F1
#
_cell.length_a   1.000
_cell.length_b   1.000
_cell.length_c   1.000
_cell.angle_alpha   90.00
_cell.angle_beta   90.00
_cell.angle_gamma   90.00
#
_symmetry.space_group_name_H-M   'P 1'
#
loop_
_entity.id
_entity.type
_entity.pdbx_description
1 polymer ?
#
loop_
_entity_poly.entity_id
_entity_poly.type
_entity_poly.pdbx_seq_one_letter_code
_entity_poly.pdbx_strand_id
1 'polypeptide(L)'
;MVRSYIIIPVFCIISLTAVLNVFQDKKDDILNWAGKDGSFQRQQSQFRNWIENKPDAQFPAEKDRYHLYVSYACPWAHRTLIVRKLKGLEDIIPYTSVHWEMLEKGWRFARSDEKVPGETHPDPLHPDFTHLRDIYFSVNPDYSGRFTVPTLYDKKQKTIVSNESAEIIRMFYSAFDDIIDEKYRNVHLLPVSLKSQIEETNEWTYNDINNGVYKSGFATAQDAYEKAVTQLFKSLDRAEEHLAKNAAPYYYGKDITEADVRLFTTIVRFDPVYVQHFKCNIRDIRSGYPALHKWLRELYWKVPAFGETTEFEHIKGHYTKSHRQINPHSITPVGPIPNILEVDEEVPAVKAAKA
;
A
#
# COMPACT_ATOMS: atom_id res chain seq x y z
N MET A 1 30.92 -65.21 -54.12
CA MET A 1 30.99 -65.26 -52.65
C MET A 1 29.75 -64.56 -52.13
N VAL A 2 28.78 -65.35 -51.68
CA VAL A 2 27.37 -64.99 -51.53
C VAL A 2 26.99 -65.09 -50.05
N ARG A 3 26.29 -64.04 -49.58
CA ARG A 3 25.38 -63.94 -48.41
C ARG A 3 25.65 -64.85 -47.21
N SER A 4 26.01 -64.22 -46.08
CA SER A 4 25.77 -64.78 -44.75
C SER A 4 24.66 -64.00 -44.03
N TYR A 5 23.77 -64.78 -43.42
CA TYR A 5 22.50 -64.43 -42.81
C TYR A 5 22.67 -63.71 -41.47
N ILE A 6 21.74 -62.79 -41.16
CA ILE A 6 21.32 -62.55 -39.77
C ILE A 6 19.79 -62.53 -39.75
N ILE A 7 19.23 -63.56 -39.10
CA ILE A 7 17.83 -63.68 -38.72
C ILE A 7 17.69 -63.08 -37.32
N ILE A 8 16.70 -62.19 -37.16
CA ILE A 8 16.23 -61.61 -35.89
C ILE A 8 15.22 -62.59 -35.26
N PRO A 9 15.19 -62.78 -33.93
CA PRO A 9 14.05 -62.24 -33.15
C PRO A 9 14.48 -61.57 -31.83
N VAL A 10 14.12 -60.31 -31.61
CA VAL A 10 12.98 -59.87 -30.78
C VAL A 10 13.14 -60.22 -29.30
N PHE A 11 13.48 -59.22 -28.47
CA PHE A 11 12.88 -59.09 -27.13
C PHE A 11 12.79 -57.62 -26.70
N CYS A 12 11.56 -57.24 -26.38
CA CYS A 12 11.12 -56.15 -25.49
C CYS A 12 11.55 -54.70 -25.79
N ILE A 13 10.63 -54.00 -26.46
CA ILE A 13 10.45 -52.55 -26.37
C ILE A 13 9.99 -52.20 -24.95
N ILE A 14 10.84 -51.53 -24.18
CA ILE A 14 10.39 -50.71 -23.03
C ILE A 14 10.57 -49.26 -23.46
N SER A 15 9.43 -48.60 -23.64
CA SER A 15 9.30 -47.21 -24.09
C SER A 15 10.09 -46.27 -23.19
N LEU A 16 11.01 -45.54 -23.81
CA LEU A 16 11.71 -44.40 -23.24
C LEU A 16 10.72 -43.23 -23.12
N THR A 17 9.90 -43.22 -22.08
CA THR A 17 9.06 -42.07 -21.72
C THR A 17 9.19 -41.82 -20.22
N ALA A 18 10.40 -41.43 -19.82
CA ALA A 18 10.58 -40.62 -18.62
C ALA A 18 10.05 -39.22 -18.95
N VAL A 19 8.72 -39.07 -18.91
CA VAL A 19 8.10 -37.76 -18.81
C VAL A 19 8.48 -37.23 -17.44
N LEU A 20 9.44 -36.31 -17.44
CA LEU A 20 9.69 -35.37 -16.36
C LEU A 20 8.35 -34.73 -16.00
N ASN A 21 7.71 -35.25 -14.96
CA ASN A 21 6.63 -34.57 -14.25
C ASN A 21 7.25 -33.36 -13.55
N VAL A 22 7.51 -32.31 -14.34
CA VAL A 22 7.56 -30.96 -13.82
C VAL A 22 6.10 -30.65 -13.46
N PHE A 23 5.76 -30.84 -12.19
CA PHE A 23 4.62 -30.16 -11.60
C PHE A 23 4.91 -28.67 -11.70
N GLN A 24 4.52 -28.09 -12.83
CA GLN A 24 4.45 -26.66 -13.00
C GLN A 24 3.28 -26.22 -12.15
N ASP A 25 3.59 -25.91 -10.90
CA ASP A 25 2.69 -25.30 -9.94
C ASP A 25 2.18 -24.02 -10.59
N LYS A 26 1.00 -24.08 -11.25
CA LYS A 26 0.23 -22.90 -11.65
C LYS A 26 -0.33 -22.29 -10.36
N LYS A 27 0.56 -21.80 -9.50
CA LYS A 27 0.20 -20.77 -8.55
C LYS A 27 -0.09 -19.54 -9.39
N ASP A 28 -1.32 -19.05 -9.30
CA ASP A 28 -1.77 -17.84 -9.98
C ASP A 28 -0.70 -16.75 -9.85
N ASP A 29 -0.39 -16.10 -10.97
CA ASP A 29 0.57 -15.00 -11.02
C ASP A 29 0.22 -13.99 -9.93
N ILE A 30 1.12 -13.78 -8.97
CA ILE A 30 0.89 -12.88 -7.83
C ILE A 30 0.68 -11.43 -8.26
N LEU A 31 0.91 -11.10 -9.54
CA LEU A 31 0.68 -9.80 -10.16
C LEU A 31 -0.68 -9.72 -10.89
N ASN A 32 -1.38 -10.84 -11.11
CA ASN A 32 -2.71 -10.85 -11.73
C ASN A 32 -3.81 -10.73 -10.67
N TRP A 33 -4.53 -9.61 -10.67
CA TRP A 33 -5.48 -9.27 -9.61
C TRP A 33 -6.94 -9.13 -10.06
N ALA A 34 -7.23 -9.36 -11.35
CA ALA A 34 -8.60 -9.34 -11.87
C ALA A 34 -9.24 -10.72 -11.83
N GLY A 35 -10.53 -10.77 -11.52
CA GLY A 35 -11.37 -11.97 -11.63
C GLY A 35 -11.76 -12.25 -13.08
N LYS A 36 -12.55 -13.33 -13.29
CA LYS A 36 -12.98 -13.77 -14.63
C LYS A 36 -13.86 -12.75 -15.37
N ASP A 37 -14.59 -11.91 -14.63
CA ASP A 37 -15.42 -10.84 -15.15
C ASP A 37 -14.63 -9.54 -15.43
N GLY A 38 -13.31 -9.58 -15.20
CA GLY A 38 -12.41 -8.44 -15.34
C GLY A 38 -12.45 -7.44 -14.18
N SER A 39 -13.19 -7.74 -13.11
CA SER A 39 -13.24 -6.91 -11.90
C SER A 39 -12.10 -7.24 -10.94
N PHE A 40 -11.52 -6.23 -10.30
CA PHE A 40 -10.54 -6.42 -9.23
C PHE A 40 -11.23 -6.78 -7.91
N GLN A 41 -10.84 -7.90 -7.30
CA GLN A 41 -11.28 -8.30 -5.97
C GLN A 41 -10.09 -8.36 -5.00
N ARG A 42 -10.16 -7.56 -3.93
CA ARG A 42 -9.10 -7.52 -2.92
C ARG A 42 -9.27 -8.69 -1.95
N GLN A 43 -8.22 -9.48 -1.78
CA GLN A 43 -8.16 -10.51 -0.74
C GLN A 43 -8.05 -9.88 0.66
N GLN A 44 -8.68 -10.52 1.65
CA GLN A 44 -8.66 -10.06 3.04
C GLN A 44 -7.38 -10.45 3.77
N SER A 45 -6.92 -9.57 4.67
CA SER A 45 -5.80 -9.77 5.58
C SER A 45 -6.05 -10.94 6.54
N GLN A 46 -5.02 -11.76 6.81
CA GLN A 46 -5.15 -13.03 7.55
C GLN A 46 -4.64 -12.95 9.00
N PHE A 47 -3.61 -12.12 9.27
CA PHE A 47 -3.11 -11.91 10.63
C PHE A 47 -3.83 -10.71 11.22
N ARG A 48 -4.60 -10.93 12.30
CA ARG A 48 -5.60 -9.98 12.84
C ARG A 48 -5.53 -9.86 14.37
N ASN A 49 -4.38 -10.18 14.96
CA ASN A 49 -4.19 -10.02 16.41
C ASN A 49 -3.97 -8.53 16.75
N TRP A 50 -4.08 -8.20 18.04
CA TRP A 50 -4.02 -6.81 18.51
C TRP A 50 -2.92 -6.62 19.55
N ILE A 51 -2.21 -5.49 19.45
CA ILE A 51 -1.45 -4.96 20.58
C ILE A 51 -2.44 -4.30 21.53
N GLU A 52 -2.41 -4.70 22.80
CA GLU A 52 -3.35 -4.21 23.80
C GLU A 52 -2.61 -3.72 25.05
N ASN A 53 -3.09 -2.61 25.62
CA ASN A 53 -2.62 -2.12 26.91
C ASN A 53 -3.50 -2.66 28.04
N LYS A 54 -3.35 -3.95 28.34
CA LYS A 54 -4.06 -4.60 29.44
C LYS A 54 -3.19 -5.70 30.06
N PRO A 55 -3.42 -6.06 31.34
CA PRO A 55 -2.81 -7.24 31.92
C PRO A 55 -3.04 -8.48 31.07
N ASP A 56 -2.02 -9.34 30.98
CA ASP A 56 -2.07 -10.63 30.26
C ASP A 56 -2.38 -10.54 28.76
N ALA A 57 -2.21 -9.36 28.14
CA ALA A 57 -2.30 -9.23 26.69
C ALA A 57 -1.31 -10.20 26.01
N GLN A 58 -1.77 -10.92 24.98
CA GLN A 58 -0.89 -11.77 24.16
C GLN A 58 0.24 -10.93 23.54
N PHE A 59 -0.09 -9.72 23.10
CA PHE A 59 0.81 -8.72 22.57
C PHE A 59 0.68 -7.42 23.40
N PRO A 60 1.40 -7.28 24.54
CA PRO A 60 1.41 -6.06 25.34
C PRO A 60 2.23 -4.95 24.70
N ALA A 61 1.80 -3.70 24.86
CA ALA A 61 2.55 -2.55 24.40
C ALA A 61 3.90 -2.39 25.14
N GLU A 62 5.00 -2.70 24.44
CA GLU A 62 6.35 -2.69 24.99
C GLU A 62 7.30 -1.98 24.02
N LYS A 63 8.18 -1.14 24.57
CA LYS A 63 9.30 -0.55 23.82
C LYS A 63 10.22 -1.67 23.31
N ASP A 64 10.76 -1.48 22.10
CA ASP A 64 11.72 -2.38 21.46
C ASP A 64 11.23 -3.80 21.18
N ARG A 65 9.92 -4.07 21.24
CA ARG A 65 9.35 -5.40 20.92
C ARG A 65 8.89 -5.54 19.48
N TYR A 66 8.25 -4.51 18.93
CA TYR A 66 7.58 -4.60 17.65
C TYR A 66 8.44 -4.01 16.53
N HIS A 67 8.27 -4.53 15.32
CA HIS A 67 8.89 -4.00 14.10
C HIS A 67 7.85 -3.91 13.00
N LEU A 68 7.89 -2.83 12.23
CA LEU A 68 6.93 -2.60 11.16
C LEU A 68 7.61 -2.77 9.79
N TYR A 69 7.14 -3.70 8.98
CA TYR A 69 7.55 -3.78 7.57
C TYR A 69 6.56 -3.00 6.70
N VAL A 70 7.07 -2.08 5.90
CA VAL A 70 6.26 -1.16 5.08
C VAL A 70 6.79 -1.10 3.66
N SER A 71 6.09 -0.40 2.78
CA SER A 71 6.68 0.20 1.58
C SER A 71 6.20 1.64 1.51
N TYR A 72 7.09 2.61 1.27
CA TYR A 72 6.67 4.00 1.02
C TYR A 72 5.72 4.11 -0.17
N ALA A 73 5.77 3.18 -1.12
CA ALA A 73 4.85 3.17 -2.26
C ALA A 73 3.41 2.82 -1.88
N CYS A 74 3.22 1.95 -0.89
CA CYS A 74 1.92 1.37 -0.56
C CYS A 74 1.07 2.35 0.28
N PRO A 75 -0.12 2.78 -0.18
CA PRO A 75 -0.96 3.71 0.57
C PRO A 75 -1.51 3.11 1.88
N TRP A 76 -1.61 1.78 1.98
CA TRP A 76 -2.05 1.09 3.20
C TRP A 76 -0.95 1.12 4.27
N ALA A 77 0.31 0.87 3.88
CA ALA A 77 1.45 0.93 4.78
C ALA A 77 1.79 2.39 5.15
N HIS A 78 1.58 3.32 4.24
CA HIS A 78 1.82 4.73 4.52
C HIS A 78 0.93 5.27 5.67
N ARG A 79 -0.29 4.73 5.85
CA ARG A 79 -1.15 5.07 7.00
C ARG A 79 -0.46 4.79 8.33
N THR A 80 0.21 3.65 8.44
CA THR A 80 0.88 3.25 9.68
C THR A 80 2.09 4.13 9.96
N LEU A 81 2.81 4.59 8.93
CA LEU A 81 3.91 5.55 9.09
C LEU A 81 3.43 6.92 9.56
N ILE A 82 2.35 7.44 8.97
CA ILE A 82 1.74 8.71 9.38
C ILE A 82 1.31 8.63 10.85
N VAL A 83 0.55 7.60 11.22
CA VAL A 83 0.05 7.45 12.60
C VAL A 83 1.20 7.20 13.59
N ARG A 84 2.20 6.39 13.21
CA ARG A 84 3.42 6.20 14.01
C ARG A 84 4.05 7.53 14.38
N LYS A 85 4.18 8.46 13.43
CA LYS A 85 4.77 9.78 13.66
C LYS A 85 3.85 10.74 14.40
N LEU A 86 2.54 10.75 14.10
CA LEU A 86 1.55 11.54 14.85
C LEU A 86 1.49 11.14 16.32
N LYS A 87 1.74 9.87 16.64
CA LYS A 87 1.70 9.31 18.00
C LYS A 87 3.07 9.22 18.68
N GLY A 88 4.13 9.77 18.09
CA GLY A 88 5.46 9.80 18.72
C GLY A 88 6.07 8.41 18.95
N LEU A 89 5.74 7.44 18.09
CA LEU A 89 6.14 6.04 18.23
C LEU A 89 7.49 5.75 17.56
N GLU A 90 8.24 6.77 17.16
CA GLU A 90 9.45 6.57 16.38
C GLU A 90 10.51 5.73 17.10
N ASP A 91 10.72 6.01 18.39
CA ASP A 91 11.70 5.32 19.24
C ASP A 91 11.16 4.01 19.84
N ILE A 92 9.91 3.65 19.55
CA ILE A 92 9.23 2.47 20.14
C ILE A 92 9.05 1.38 19.10
N ILE A 93 8.65 1.77 17.89
CA ILE A 93 8.38 0.85 16.78
C ILE A 93 9.31 1.22 15.63
N PRO A 94 10.50 0.62 15.53
CA PRO A 94 11.31 0.73 14.32
C PRO A 94 10.55 0.16 13.11
N TYR A 95 10.95 0.58 11.91
CA TYR A 95 10.39 0.06 10.67
C TYR A 95 11.48 -0.18 9.63
N THR A 96 11.18 -1.08 8.68
CA THR A 96 11.97 -1.28 7.47
C THR A 96 11.04 -1.13 6.28
N SER A 97 11.38 -0.26 5.34
CA SER A 97 10.70 -0.15 4.07
C SER A 97 11.31 -1.13 3.07
N VAL A 98 10.50 -2.02 2.51
CA VAL A 98 10.89 -2.89 1.39
C VAL A 98 11.18 -2.04 0.14
N HIS A 99 11.94 -2.61 -0.80
CA HIS A 99 12.20 -1.99 -2.09
C HIS A 99 10.90 -1.78 -2.87
N TRP A 100 10.77 -0.66 -3.61
CA TRP A 100 9.56 -0.31 -4.36
C TRP A 100 9.24 -1.30 -5.48
N GLU A 101 10.26 -1.88 -6.09
CA GLU A 101 10.12 -2.86 -7.18
C GLU A 101 9.63 -4.22 -6.65
N MET A 102 8.41 -4.58 -7.04
CA MET A 102 7.71 -5.78 -6.61
C MET A 102 7.44 -6.68 -7.82
N LEU A 103 8.22 -7.74 -7.99
CA LEU A 103 8.12 -8.66 -9.14
C LEU A 103 7.55 -10.02 -8.71
N GLU A 104 7.98 -11.12 -9.33
CA GLU A 104 7.36 -12.45 -9.23
C GLU A 104 7.41 -13.05 -7.81
N LYS A 105 8.30 -12.57 -6.96
CA LYS A 105 8.43 -12.98 -5.55
C LYS A 105 7.79 -12.01 -4.55
N GLY A 106 7.17 -10.93 -5.03
CA GLY A 106 6.55 -9.91 -4.20
C GLY A 106 7.56 -8.91 -3.66
N TRP A 107 7.26 -8.35 -2.49
CA TRP A 107 8.10 -7.33 -1.86
C TRP A 107 9.47 -7.88 -1.47
N ARG A 108 10.52 -7.27 -1.99
CA ARG A 108 11.91 -7.62 -1.67
C ARG A 108 12.55 -6.59 -0.76
N PHE A 109 13.51 -7.01 0.06
CA PHE A 109 14.39 -6.08 0.74
C PHE A 109 15.41 -5.49 -0.24
N ALA A 110 15.93 -4.31 0.06
CA ALA A 110 17.04 -3.77 -0.71
C ALA A 110 18.31 -4.57 -0.39
N ARG A 111 19.20 -4.69 -1.36
CA ARG A 111 20.53 -5.25 -1.13
C ARG A 111 21.45 -4.19 -0.53
N SER A 112 22.52 -4.61 0.13
CA SER A 112 23.50 -3.71 0.76
C SER A 112 24.24 -2.82 -0.23
N ASP A 113 24.30 -3.20 -1.51
CA ASP A 113 24.92 -2.42 -2.61
C ASP A 113 23.95 -1.43 -3.27
N GLU A 114 22.65 -1.52 -2.99
CA GLU A 114 21.64 -0.64 -3.57
C GLU A 114 21.52 0.66 -2.77
N LYS A 115 21.46 1.80 -3.47
CA LYS A 115 21.15 3.10 -2.87
C LYS A 115 19.70 3.44 -3.18
N VAL A 116 18.86 3.32 -2.17
CA VAL A 116 17.41 3.48 -2.26
C VAL A 116 17.02 4.52 -1.21
N PRO A 117 16.33 5.62 -1.57
CA PRO A 117 15.89 6.62 -0.59
C PRO A 117 15.05 6.05 0.56
N GLY A 118 15.07 6.73 1.70
CA GLY A 118 14.34 6.37 2.92
C GLY A 118 14.94 5.17 3.66
N GLU A 119 14.18 4.62 4.62
CA GLU A 119 14.57 3.45 5.44
C GLU A 119 14.47 2.14 4.64
N THR A 120 15.15 2.08 3.50
CA THR A 120 15.11 0.95 2.56
C THR A 120 16.48 0.31 2.41
N HIS A 121 16.65 -0.76 3.18
CA HIS A 121 17.90 -1.51 3.34
C HIS A 121 17.59 -3.01 3.48
N PRO A 122 18.61 -3.89 3.58
CA PRO A 122 18.39 -5.30 3.95
C PRO A 122 17.61 -5.44 5.25
N ASP A 123 16.87 -6.54 5.44
CA ASP A 123 16.14 -6.78 6.69
C ASP A 123 17.12 -6.86 7.88
N PRO A 124 17.00 -5.95 8.88
CA PRO A 124 17.89 -5.96 10.04
C PRO A 124 17.59 -7.11 11.01
N LEU A 125 16.40 -7.73 10.95
CA LEU A 125 15.99 -8.80 11.85
C LEU A 125 16.30 -10.19 11.28
N HIS A 126 16.31 -10.32 9.96
CA HIS A 126 16.54 -11.60 9.27
C HIS A 126 17.54 -11.40 8.11
N PRO A 127 18.86 -11.44 8.38
CA PRO A 127 19.87 -11.18 7.36
C PRO A 127 19.82 -12.08 6.12
N ASP A 128 19.30 -13.30 6.27
CA ASP A 128 19.17 -14.28 5.19
C ASP A 128 17.89 -14.10 4.35
N PHE A 129 16.95 -13.26 4.81
CA PHE A 129 15.69 -13.05 4.11
C PHE A 129 15.87 -12.01 3.03
N THR A 130 15.37 -12.34 1.84
CA THR A 130 15.47 -11.47 0.67
C THR A 130 14.13 -10.85 0.34
N HIS A 131 13.03 -11.46 0.80
CA HIS A 131 11.67 -11.03 0.52
C HIS A 131 10.80 -11.09 1.77
N LEU A 132 9.78 -10.22 1.81
CA LEU A 132 8.79 -10.20 2.89
C LEU A 132 8.09 -11.54 3.07
N ARG A 133 7.88 -12.29 1.97
CA ARG A 133 7.28 -13.63 2.02
C ARG A 133 8.05 -14.61 2.89
N ASP A 134 9.36 -14.43 3.03
CA ASP A 134 10.22 -15.31 3.83
C ASP A 134 9.83 -15.21 5.31
N ILE A 135 9.42 -14.01 5.76
CA ILE A 135 8.83 -13.78 7.10
C ILE A 135 7.51 -14.54 7.23
N TYR A 136 6.61 -14.42 6.26
CA TYR A 136 5.31 -15.11 6.31
C TYR A 136 5.49 -16.63 6.40
N PHE A 137 6.39 -17.20 5.60
CA PHE A 137 6.67 -18.64 5.64
C PHE A 137 7.39 -19.09 6.92
N SER A 138 8.19 -18.22 7.54
CA SER A 138 8.80 -18.52 8.84
C SER A 138 7.77 -18.63 9.97
N VAL A 139 6.64 -17.93 9.84
CA VAL A 139 5.53 -17.95 10.82
C VAL A 139 4.51 -19.04 10.49
N ASN A 140 4.21 -19.23 9.21
CA ASN A 140 3.32 -20.27 8.72
C ASN A 140 3.85 -20.84 7.40
N PRO A 141 4.49 -22.04 7.41
CA PRO A 141 5.03 -22.67 6.20
C PRO A 141 3.99 -22.95 5.12
N ASP A 142 2.72 -23.12 5.49
CA ASP A 142 1.60 -23.41 4.60
C ASP A 142 0.82 -22.14 4.19
N TYR A 143 1.38 -20.94 4.43
CA TYR A 143 0.73 -19.68 4.10
C TYR A 143 0.45 -19.56 2.59
N SER A 144 -0.83 -19.35 2.25
CA SER A 144 -1.32 -19.29 0.87
C SER A 144 -1.93 -17.93 0.48
N GLY A 145 -1.89 -16.95 1.39
CA GLY A 145 -2.39 -15.59 1.14
C GLY A 145 -1.37 -14.68 0.44
N ARG A 146 -1.70 -13.39 0.36
CA ARG A 146 -0.78 -12.36 -0.17
C ARG A 146 0.19 -11.85 0.88
N PHE A 147 1.47 -11.82 0.53
CA PHE A 147 2.55 -11.21 1.32
C PHE A 147 2.46 -9.68 1.24
N THR A 148 1.75 -9.06 2.18
CA THR A 148 1.31 -7.67 2.09
C THR A 148 2.00 -6.78 3.09
N VAL A 149 2.34 -5.55 2.68
CA VAL A 149 2.66 -4.46 3.60
C VAL A 149 1.40 -3.63 3.89
N PRO A 150 1.21 -3.11 5.11
CA PRO A 150 2.11 -3.21 6.25
C PRO A 150 2.08 -4.60 6.93
N THR A 151 3.19 -5.01 7.54
CA THR A 151 3.27 -6.19 8.41
C THR A 151 3.84 -5.78 9.76
N LEU A 152 3.04 -5.90 10.83
CA LEU A 152 3.47 -5.65 12.20
C LEU A 152 3.98 -6.95 12.82
N TYR A 153 5.27 -7.00 13.12
CA TYR A 153 6.00 -8.18 13.57
C TYR A 153 6.37 -8.07 15.05
N ASP A 154 6.19 -9.16 15.81
CA ASP A 154 6.64 -9.29 17.19
C ASP A 154 8.01 -9.98 17.22
N LYS A 155 9.06 -9.23 17.63
CA LYS A 155 10.43 -9.76 17.71
C LYS A 155 10.61 -10.78 18.83
N LYS A 156 9.82 -10.71 19.90
CA LYS A 156 9.93 -11.64 21.04
C LYS A 156 9.30 -12.99 20.70
N GLN A 157 8.07 -12.97 20.17
CA GLN A 157 7.35 -14.20 19.79
C GLN A 157 7.69 -14.70 18.39
N LYS A 158 8.47 -13.93 17.62
CA LYS A 158 8.86 -14.23 16.23
C LYS A 158 7.66 -14.54 15.34
N THR A 159 6.61 -13.72 15.46
CA THR A 159 5.34 -13.92 14.75
C THR A 159 4.80 -12.61 14.19
N ILE A 160 3.86 -12.71 13.24
CA ILE A 160 3.13 -11.56 12.72
C ILE A 160 1.94 -11.28 13.64
N VAL A 161 1.88 -10.07 14.19
CA VAL A 161 0.74 -9.60 15.00
C VAL A 161 -0.44 -9.31 14.06
N SER A 162 -0.23 -8.41 13.10
CA SER A 162 -1.27 -8.00 12.16
C SER A 162 -0.67 -7.59 10.82
N ASN A 163 -1.42 -7.82 9.75
CA ASN A 163 -1.15 -7.24 8.42
C ASN A 163 -2.33 -6.41 7.89
N GLU A 164 -3.23 -5.97 8.79
CA GLU A 164 -4.37 -5.13 8.46
C GLU A 164 -4.11 -3.67 8.86
N SER A 165 -3.88 -2.80 7.85
CA SER A 165 -3.54 -1.39 8.08
C SER A 165 -4.56 -0.63 8.94
N ALA A 166 -5.86 -0.92 8.78
CA ALA A 166 -6.91 -0.21 9.51
C ALA A 166 -6.94 -0.57 11.00
N GLU A 167 -6.52 -1.78 11.35
CA GLU A 167 -6.42 -2.23 12.73
C GLU A 167 -5.10 -1.76 13.35
N ILE A 168 -3.98 -1.87 12.61
CA ILE A 168 -2.66 -1.43 13.09
C ILE A 168 -2.68 0.05 13.49
N ILE A 169 -3.27 0.93 12.68
CA ILE A 169 -3.37 2.35 13.07
C ILE A 169 -4.17 2.52 14.36
N ARG A 170 -5.26 1.76 14.55
CA ARG A 170 -6.10 1.84 15.74
C ARG A 170 -5.38 1.31 16.99
N MET A 171 -4.52 0.30 16.86
CA MET A 171 -3.63 -0.12 17.94
C MET A 171 -2.73 1.06 18.38
N PHE A 172 -2.19 1.82 17.42
CA PHE A 172 -1.29 2.93 17.71
C PHE A 172 -1.97 4.14 18.36
N TYR A 173 -3.30 4.25 18.32
CA TYR A 173 -4.01 5.39 18.91
C TYR A 173 -3.82 5.49 20.40
N SER A 174 -3.80 4.35 21.10
CA SER A 174 -3.76 4.35 22.57
C SER A 174 -3.01 3.18 23.21
N ALA A 175 -2.66 2.11 22.49
CA ALA A 175 -2.02 0.96 23.13
C ALA A 175 -0.68 1.33 23.79
N PHE A 176 0.01 2.36 23.28
CA PHE A 176 1.31 2.80 23.78
C PHE A 176 1.24 4.07 24.65
N ASP A 177 0.05 4.54 25.02
CA ASP A 177 -0.11 5.83 25.72
C ASP A 177 0.70 5.89 27.03
N ASP A 178 0.84 4.79 27.76
CA ASP A 178 1.58 4.75 29.03
C ASP A 178 3.09 4.94 28.89
N ILE A 179 3.64 4.83 27.68
CA ILE A 179 5.08 4.89 27.42
C ILE A 179 5.49 5.97 26.40
N ILE A 180 4.60 6.92 26.11
CA ILE A 180 4.86 8.09 25.24
C ILE A 180 4.58 9.42 25.96
N ASP A 181 5.14 10.51 25.44
CA ASP A 181 4.89 11.85 25.98
C ASP A 181 3.42 12.26 25.90
N GLU A 182 2.99 13.08 26.86
CA GLU A 182 1.62 13.62 26.95
C GLU A 182 1.13 14.31 25.67
N LYS A 183 2.01 15.08 25.01
CA LYS A 183 1.67 15.77 23.76
C LYS A 183 1.17 14.80 22.66
N TYR A 184 1.69 13.57 22.63
CA TYR A 184 1.27 12.54 21.67
C TYR A 184 0.04 11.76 22.15
N ARG A 185 -0.16 11.61 23.47
CA ARG A 185 -1.40 11.05 24.05
C ARG A 185 -2.63 11.90 23.68
N ASN A 186 -2.46 13.22 23.63
CA ASN A 186 -3.52 14.17 23.30
C ASN A 186 -3.89 14.25 21.80
N VAL A 187 -3.25 13.44 20.95
CA VAL A 187 -3.63 13.31 19.53
C VAL A 187 -4.77 12.31 19.39
N HIS A 188 -5.99 12.82 19.18
CA HIS A 188 -7.21 12.01 19.08
C HIS A 188 -7.64 11.81 17.63
N LEU A 189 -7.20 10.71 17.01
CA LEU A 189 -7.51 10.40 15.61
C LEU A 189 -8.93 9.86 15.38
N LEU A 190 -9.59 9.37 16.43
CA LEU A 190 -10.97 8.87 16.38
C LEU A 190 -11.75 9.35 17.61
N PRO A 191 -12.05 10.65 17.73
CA PRO A 191 -12.76 11.19 18.89
C PRO A 191 -14.19 10.66 18.92
N VAL A 192 -14.70 10.37 20.12
CA VAL A 192 -16.01 9.74 20.34
C VAL A 192 -17.15 10.51 19.66
N SER A 193 -17.10 11.84 19.69
CA SER A 193 -18.12 12.72 19.09
C SER A 193 -18.21 12.61 17.57
N LEU A 194 -17.12 12.27 16.89
CA LEU A 194 -17.07 12.15 15.42
C LEU A 194 -17.02 10.70 14.94
N LYS A 195 -16.90 9.72 15.86
CA LYS A 195 -16.65 8.32 15.52
C LYS A 195 -17.60 7.78 14.45
N SER A 196 -18.91 7.95 14.62
CA SER A 196 -19.90 7.45 13.66
C SER A 196 -19.78 8.10 12.28
N GLN A 197 -19.50 9.40 12.22
CA GLN A 197 -19.30 10.12 10.96
C GLN A 197 -18.02 9.66 10.26
N ILE A 198 -16.93 9.50 11.04
CA ILE A 198 -15.64 9.02 10.54
C ILE A 198 -15.78 7.58 10.01
N GLU A 199 -16.51 6.71 10.71
CA GLU A 199 -16.73 5.33 10.27
C GLU A 199 -17.53 5.26 8.96
N GLU A 200 -18.62 6.03 8.84
CA GLU A 200 -19.37 6.16 7.59
C GLU A 200 -18.45 6.67 6.46
N THR A 201 -17.67 7.72 6.73
CA THR A 201 -16.74 8.28 5.75
C THR A 201 -15.68 7.29 5.32
N ASN A 202 -15.10 6.56 6.26
CA ASN A 202 -14.09 5.57 6.00
C ASN A 202 -14.61 4.38 5.19
N GLU A 203 -15.89 4.05 5.32
CA GLU A 203 -16.52 3.00 4.53
C GLU A 203 -16.62 3.40 3.05
N TRP A 204 -17.25 4.53 2.73
CA TRP A 204 -17.43 4.91 1.34
C TRP A 204 -16.12 5.36 0.70
N THR A 205 -15.24 6.09 1.42
CA THR A 205 -13.93 6.47 0.87
C THR A 205 -13.04 5.25 0.64
N TYR A 206 -13.11 4.21 1.48
CA TYR A 206 -12.39 2.97 1.22
C TYR A 206 -12.90 2.30 -0.06
N ASN A 207 -14.21 2.11 -0.17
CA ASN A 207 -14.81 1.37 -1.27
C ASN A 207 -14.64 2.08 -2.62
N ASP A 208 -14.85 3.40 -2.63
CA ASP A 208 -15.03 4.16 -3.85
C ASP A 208 -13.83 5.03 -4.22
N ILE A 209 -12.97 5.40 -3.26
CA ILE A 209 -11.75 6.18 -3.53
C ILE A 209 -10.51 5.31 -3.35
N ASN A 210 -10.20 4.88 -2.13
CA ASN A 210 -8.94 4.20 -1.82
C ASN A 210 -8.80 2.89 -2.61
N ASN A 211 -9.86 2.10 -2.68
CA ASN A 211 -9.93 0.90 -3.49
C ASN A 211 -10.45 1.18 -4.90
N GLY A 212 -11.19 2.27 -5.11
CA GLY A 212 -11.75 2.65 -6.42
C GLY A 212 -10.70 2.91 -7.49
N VAL A 213 -9.58 3.54 -7.14
CA VAL A 213 -8.45 3.72 -8.08
C VAL A 213 -7.87 2.38 -8.55
N TYR A 214 -7.79 1.38 -7.67
CA TYR A 214 -7.32 0.04 -8.02
C TYR A 214 -8.36 -0.75 -8.84
N LYS A 215 -9.65 -0.62 -8.50
CA LYS A 215 -10.75 -1.18 -9.30
C LYS A 215 -10.71 -0.65 -10.74
N SER A 216 -10.39 0.64 -10.91
CA SER A 216 -10.26 1.27 -12.23
C SER A 216 -9.00 0.77 -12.94
N GLY A 217 -7.84 0.83 -12.27
CA GLY A 217 -6.55 0.53 -12.89
C GLY A 217 -6.32 -0.94 -13.26
N PHE A 218 -6.91 -1.87 -12.52
CA PHE A 218 -6.80 -3.31 -12.78
C PHE A 218 -7.98 -3.90 -13.53
N ALA A 219 -8.96 -3.09 -13.93
CA ALA A 219 -10.03 -3.57 -14.79
C ALA A 219 -9.45 -4.07 -16.12
N THR A 220 -9.83 -5.28 -16.52
CA THR A 220 -9.45 -5.86 -17.82
C THR A 220 -10.60 -5.83 -18.84
N ALA A 221 -11.74 -5.24 -18.47
CA ALA A 221 -12.91 -5.05 -19.31
C ALA A 221 -13.39 -3.59 -19.26
N GLN A 222 -13.87 -3.06 -20.39
CA GLN A 222 -14.26 -1.65 -20.53
C GLN A 222 -15.39 -1.27 -19.55
N ASP A 223 -16.46 -2.07 -19.47
CA ASP A 223 -17.59 -1.80 -18.57
C ASP A 223 -17.17 -1.81 -17.09
N ALA A 224 -16.24 -2.69 -16.72
CA ALA A 224 -15.70 -2.75 -15.36
C ALA A 224 -14.88 -1.49 -15.03
N TYR A 225 -14.06 -1.02 -15.98
CA TYR A 225 -13.33 0.23 -15.88
C TYR A 225 -14.27 1.44 -15.76
N GLU A 226 -15.24 1.58 -16.68
CA GLU A 226 -16.17 2.72 -16.70
C GLU A 226 -16.99 2.81 -15.42
N LYS A 227 -17.50 1.68 -14.93
CA LYS A 227 -18.21 1.62 -13.64
C LYS A 227 -17.31 2.06 -12.47
N ALA A 228 -16.08 1.57 -12.42
CA ALA A 228 -15.16 1.90 -11.33
C ALA A 228 -14.74 3.37 -11.35
N VAL A 229 -14.33 3.89 -12.52
CA VAL A 229 -13.82 5.25 -12.65
C VAL A 229 -14.95 6.28 -12.46
N THR A 230 -16.16 6.02 -12.97
CA THR A 230 -17.28 6.94 -12.76
C THR A 230 -17.73 7.00 -11.30
N GLN A 231 -17.73 5.87 -10.58
CA GLN A 231 -18.01 5.85 -9.13
C GLN A 231 -16.92 6.56 -8.32
N LEU A 232 -15.65 6.40 -8.70
CA LEU A 232 -14.52 7.11 -8.10
C LEU A 232 -14.71 8.63 -8.21
N PHE A 233 -15.00 9.16 -9.40
CA PHE A 233 -15.15 10.60 -9.58
C PHE A 233 -16.40 11.17 -8.91
N LYS A 234 -17.52 10.43 -8.86
CA LYS A 234 -18.68 10.82 -8.03
C LYS A 234 -18.32 10.95 -6.55
N SER A 235 -17.43 10.08 -6.07
CA SER A 235 -17.00 10.08 -4.66
C SER A 235 -15.96 11.17 -4.38
N LEU A 236 -15.08 11.48 -5.33
CA LEU A 236 -14.21 12.65 -5.25
C LEU A 236 -15.02 13.95 -5.26
N ASP A 237 -16.10 14.04 -6.05
CA ASP A 237 -17.02 15.18 -6.04
C ASP A 237 -17.71 15.33 -4.66
N ARG A 238 -18.11 14.22 -4.01
CA ARG A 238 -18.63 14.22 -2.64
C ARG A 238 -17.59 14.73 -1.62
N ALA A 239 -16.34 14.27 -1.73
CA ALA A 239 -15.25 14.70 -0.84
C ALA A 239 -14.94 16.20 -1.01
N GLU A 240 -14.90 16.66 -2.26
CA GLU A 240 -14.70 18.06 -2.62
C GLU A 240 -15.81 18.94 -2.04
N GLU A 241 -17.09 18.57 -2.23
CA GLU A 241 -18.21 19.34 -1.70
C GLU A 241 -18.17 19.44 -0.17
N HIS A 242 -17.79 18.35 0.52
CA HIS A 242 -17.64 18.34 1.97
C HIS A 242 -16.53 19.29 2.42
N LEU A 243 -15.33 19.20 1.81
CA LEU A 243 -14.20 20.07 2.14
C LEU A 243 -14.45 21.53 1.78
N ALA A 244 -15.16 21.82 0.69
CA ALA A 244 -15.49 23.18 0.27
C ALA A 244 -16.43 23.90 1.26
N LYS A 245 -17.30 23.15 1.94
CA LYS A 245 -18.18 23.67 3.00
C LYS A 245 -17.47 23.80 4.35
N ASN A 246 -16.31 23.17 4.51
CA ASN A 246 -15.53 23.19 5.74
C ASN A 246 -14.51 24.34 5.70
N ALA A 247 -14.64 25.29 6.63
CA ALA A 247 -13.70 26.41 6.72
C ALA A 247 -12.35 26.03 7.36
N ALA A 248 -12.28 24.86 8.01
CA ALA A 248 -11.11 24.37 8.73
C ALA A 248 -10.17 23.56 7.80
N PRO A 249 -8.88 23.39 8.15
CA PRO A 249 -7.89 22.80 7.24
C PRO A 249 -8.04 21.28 7.05
N TYR A 250 -8.76 20.57 7.91
CA TYR A 250 -8.86 19.10 7.88
C TYR A 250 -10.30 18.62 7.73
N TYR A 251 -10.48 17.36 7.36
CA TYR A 251 -11.75 16.81 6.88
C TYR A 251 -12.94 17.06 7.81
N TYR A 252 -12.75 16.90 9.13
CA TYR A 252 -13.81 17.13 10.13
C TYR A 252 -13.60 18.36 11.02
N GLY A 253 -12.67 19.26 10.67
CA GLY A 253 -12.47 20.50 11.41
C GLY A 253 -11.01 20.88 11.55
N LYS A 254 -10.65 21.40 12.72
CA LYS A 254 -9.31 21.90 13.04
C LYS A 254 -8.31 20.81 13.45
N ASP A 255 -8.79 19.62 13.78
CA ASP A 255 -8.00 18.50 14.29
C ASP A 255 -7.93 17.37 13.25
N ILE A 256 -6.77 16.73 13.13
CA ILE A 256 -6.56 15.63 12.19
C ILE A 256 -7.24 14.37 12.72
N THR A 257 -7.93 13.66 11.83
CA THR A 257 -8.61 12.39 12.16
C THR A 257 -8.11 11.23 11.30
N GLU A 258 -8.53 10.01 11.62
CA GLU A 258 -8.22 8.84 10.79
C GLU A 258 -8.82 8.94 9.37
N ALA A 259 -9.87 9.75 9.17
CA ALA A 259 -10.40 10.04 7.84
C ALA A 259 -9.37 10.77 6.97
N ASP A 260 -8.68 11.78 7.53
CA ASP A 260 -7.62 12.51 6.84
C ASP A 260 -6.47 11.58 6.46
N VAL A 261 -5.98 10.78 7.40
CA VAL A 261 -4.89 9.82 7.19
C VAL A 261 -5.24 8.84 6.07
N ARG A 262 -6.45 8.26 6.09
CA ARG A 262 -6.86 7.24 5.13
C ARG A 262 -7.10 7.78 3.74
N LEU A 263 -7.65 8.99 3.62
CA LEU A 263 -7.87 9.66 2.35
C LEU A 263 -6.56 10.17 1.76
N PHE A 264 -5.69 10.77 2.58
CA PHE A 264 -4.46 11.42 2.13
C PHE A 264 -3.58 10.47 1.35
N THR A 265 -3.39 9.25 1.85
CA THR A 265 -2.48 8.30 1.21
C THR A 265 -2.93 7.91 -0.21
N THR A 266 -4.22 8.05 -0.53
CA THR A 266 -4.71 7.94 -1.91
C THR A 266 -4.51 9.24 -2.68
N ILE A 267 -4.96 10.38 -2.14
CA ILE A 267 -4.96 11.65 -2.87
C ILE A 267 -3.54 12.12 -3.23
N VAL A 268 -2.55 11.94 -2.34
CA VAL A 268 -1.13 12.29 -2.61
C VAL A 268 -0.51 11.48 -3.76
N ARG A 269 -1.10 10.32 -4.10
CA ARG A 269 -0.66 9.45 -5.21
C ARG A 269 -1.49 9.68 -6.48
N PHE A 270 -2.52 10.52 -6.43
CA PHE A 270 -3.49 10.64 -7.51
C PHE A 270 -2.86 11.21 -8.78
N ASP A 271 -2.36 12.44 -8.73
CA ASP A 271 -1.72 13.06 -9.89
C ASP A 271 -0.42 12.36 -10.30
N PRO A 272 0.48 11.95 -9.37
CA PRO A 272 1.75 11.32 -9.76
C PRO A 272 1.65 9.92 -10.34
N VAL A 273 0.54 9.22 -10.08
CA VAL A 273 0.37 7.82 -10.49
C VAL A 273 -1.02 7.58 -11.08
N TYR A 274 -2.09 7.74 -10.30
CA TYR A 274 -3.40 7.18 -10.65
C TYR A 274 -4.03 7.80 -11.90
N VAL A 275 -3.79 9.10 -12.16
CA VAL A 275 -4.29 9.77 -13.36
C VAL A 275 -3.86 9.02 -14.63
N GLN A 276 -2.56 8.75 -14.78
CA GLN A 276 -2.03 8.09 -15.97
C GLN A 276 -2.03 6.57 -15.84
N HIS A 277 -1.45 6.03 -14.77
CA HIS A 277 -1.18 4.60 -14.61
C HIS A 277 -2.47 3.80 -14.46
N PHE A 278 -3.45 4.33 -13.72
CA PHE A 278 -4.75 3.69 -13.50
C PHE A 278 -5.87 4.29 -14.35
N LYS A 279 -5.54 5.19 -15.28
CA LYS A 279 -6.50 5.87 -16.15
C LYS A 279 -7.58 6.63 -15.38
N CYS A 280 -7.30 7.08 -14.16
CA CYS A 280 -8.24 7.89 -13.37
C CYS A 280 -8.16 9.36 -13.85
N ASN A 281 -8.57 9.62 -15.09
CA ASN A 281 -8.21 10.85 -15.81
C ASN A 281 -9.39 11.73 -16.24
N ILE A 282 -10.57 11.61 -15.62
CA ILE A 282 -11.67 12.56 -15.86
C ILE A 282 -11.22 13.98 -15.46
N ARG A 283 -10.45 14.11 -14.38
CA ARG A 283 -9.70 15.30 -13.97
C ARG A 283 -8.60 14.91 -12.96
N ASP A 284 -7.58 15.75 -12.81
CA ASP A 284 -6.56 15.61 -11.77
C ASP A 284 -6.99 16.36 -10.48
N ILE A 285 -6.27 16.16 -9.38
CA ILE A 285 -6.55 16.86 -8.11
C ILE A 285 -6.18 18.33 -8.23
N ARG A 286 -4.97 18.64 -8.73
CA ARG A 286 -4.43 20.01 -8.73
C ARG A 286 -5.24 21.02 -9.54
N SER A 287 -5.91 20.59 -10.60
CA SER A 287 -6.69 21.46 -11.49
C SER A 287 -8.20 21.23 -11.37
N GLY A 288 -8.62 20.02 -10.98
CA GLY A 288 -10.03 19.61 -10.96
C GLY A 288 -10.75 19.76 -9.62
N TYR A 289 -10.00 19.83 -8.50
CA TYR A 289 -10.57 19.78 -7.15
C TYR A 289 -9.93 20.79 -6.20
N PRO A 290 -10.37 22.06 -6.21
CA PRO A 290 -9.76 23.13 -5.41
C PRO A 290 -9.69 22.85 -3.91
N ALA A 291 -10.75 22.34 -3.28
CA ALA A 291 -10.79 22.09 -1.85
C ALA A 291 -9.93 20.88 -1.46
N LEU A 292 -9.99 19.77 -2.20
CA LEU A 292 -9.08 18.62 -2.02
C LEU A 292 -7.63 19.00 -2.25
N HIS A 293 -7.33 19.81 -3.28
CA HIS A 293 -5.97 20.24 -3.56
C HIS A 293 -5.41 21.13 -2.44
N LYS A 294 -6.23 22.04 -1.89
CA LYS A 294 -5.87 22.81 -0.70
C LYS A 294 -5.63 21.90 0.50
N TRP A 295 -6.59 21.03 0.84
CA TRP A 295 -6.49 20.09 1.96
C TRP A 295 -5.25 19.18 1.86
N LEU A 296 -4.94 18.67 0.66
CA LEU A 296 -3.77 17.85 0.40
C LEU A 296 -2.47 18.61 0.74
N ARG A 297 -2.36 19.87 0.28
CA ARG A 297 -1.18 20.71 0.49
C ARG A 297 -1.04 21.13 1.95
N GLU A 298 -2.14 21.43 2.64
CA GLU A 298 -2.17 21.71 4.08
C GLU A 298 -1.57 20.54 4.87
N LEU A 299 -2.03 19.31 4.62
CA LEU A 299 -1.47 18.12 5.26
C LEU A 299 0.00 17.90 4.88
N TYR A 300 0.31 17.89 3.58
CA TYR A 300 1.65 17.54 3.09
C TYR A 300 2.73 18.52 3.58
N TRP A 301 2.48 19.83 3.48
CA TRP A 301 3.51 20.84 3.77
C TRP A 301 3.54 21.29 5.23
N LYS A 302 2.40 21.31 5.93
CA LYS A 302 2.35 21.85 7.30
C LYS A 302 2.38 20.80 8.40
N VAL A 303 2.21 19.51 8.05
CA VAL A 303 2.23 18.41 9.01
C VAL A 303 3.36 17.44 8.68
N PRO A 304 4.49 17.48 9.40
CA PRO A 304 5.65 16.62 9.16
C PRO A 304 5.34 15.12 9.03
N ALA A 305 4.32 14.64 9.74
CA ALA A 305 3.89 13.25 9.70
C ALA A 305 3.35 12.80 8.34
N PHE A 306 2.94 13.72 7.47
CA PHE A 306 2.39 13.45 6.14
C PHE A 306 3.43 13.69 5.04
N GLY A 307 4.12 14.83 5.09
CA GLY A 307 5.14 15.19 4.11
C GLY A 307 6.36 14.29 4.17
N GLU A 308 6.98 14.15 5.34
CA GLU A 308 8.26 13.42 5.50
C GLU A 308 8.13 11.90 5.37
N THR A 309 6.91 11.35 5.40
CA THR A 309 6.65 9.93 5.14
C THR A 309 6.27 9.65 3.69
N THR A 310 6.18 10.68 2.84
CA THR A 310 5.81 10.55 1.43
C THR A 310 7.06 10.51 0.56
N GLU A 311 7.38 9.34 0.00
CA GLU A 311 8.51 9.20 -0.94
C GLU A 311 8.06 8.99 -2.39
N PHE A 312 8.23 10.01 -3.23
CA PHE A 312 7.71 10.00 -4.60
C PHE A 312 8.50 9.08 -5.54
N GLU A 313 9.80 8.87 -5.31
CA GLU A 313 10.58 7.91 -6.10
C GLU A 313 10.05 6.48 -5.89
N HIS A 314 9.80 6.12 -4.62
CA HIS A 314 9.16 4.84 -4.27
C HIS A 314 7.77 4.72 -4.88
N ILE A 315 6.94 5.75 -4.72
CA ILE A 315 5.57 5.76 -5.25
C ILE A 315 5.57 5.56 -6.77
N LYS A 316 6.28 6.38 -7.53
CA LYS A 316 6.25 6.31 -9.00
C LYS A 316 6.94 5.03 -9.49
N GLY A 317 8.07 4.68 -8.90
CA GLY A 317 8.85 3.49 -9.24
C GLY A 317 8.06 2.21 -9.03
N HIS A 318 7.41 2.04 -7.88
CA HIS A 318 6.60 0.85 -7.59
C HIS A 318 5.53 0.64 -8.65
N TYR A 319 4.64 1.62 -8.84
CA TYR A 319 3.47 1.41 -9.67
C TYR A 319 3.84 1.16 -11.13
N THR A 320 4.80 1.93 -11.64
CA THR A 320 5.14 1.90 -13.08
C THR A 320 6.06 0.74 -13.45
N LYS A 321 6.91 0.25 -12.53
CA LYS A 321 7.85 -0.85 -12.79
C LYS A 321 7.36 -2.22 -12.34
N SER A 322 6.47 -2.27 -11.35
CA SER A 322 5.95 -3.53 -10.81
C SER A 322 4.73 -4.04 -11.59
N HIS A 323 3.86 -3.13 -12.04
CA HIS A 323 2.64 -3.51 -12.76
C HIS A 323 2.88 -3.66 -14.27
N ARG A 324 3.73 -4.63 -14.66
CA ARG A 324 4.08 -4.89 -16.07
C ARG A 324 2.87 -5.26 -16.94
N GLN A 325 1.81 -5.78 -16.35
CA GLN A 325 0.52 -6.04 -17.02
C GLN A 325 -0.21 -4.76 -17.44
N ILE A 326 0.06 -3.61 -16.80
CA ILE A 326 -0.49 -2.30 -17.17
C ILE A 326 0.52 -1.50 -18.00
N ASN A 327 1.79 -1.56 -17.62
CA ASN A 327 2.88 -0.81 -18.24
C ASN A 327 4.02 -1.76 -18.66
N PRO A 328 3.91 -2.43 -19.83
CA PRO A 328 4.82 -3.52 -20.22
C PRO A 328 6.30 -3.14 -20.27
N HIS A 329 6.59 -1.90 -20.70
CA HIS A 329 7.97 -1.42 -20.80
C HIS A 329 8.53 -0.83 -19.50
N SER A 330 7.75 -0.82 -18.41
CA SER A 330 8.19 -0.33 -17.09
C SER A 330 8.74 1.11 -17.11
N ILE A 331 8.25 1.94 -18.03
CA ILE A 331 8.67 3.34 -18.13
C ILE A 331 8.00 4.14 -17.04
N THR A 332 8.78 4.84 -16.21
CA THR A 332 8.27 5.75 -15.18
C THR A 332 8.08 7.15 -15.76
N PRO A 333 6.86 7.71 -15.79
CA PRO A 333 6.63 9.07 -16.27
C PRO A 333 7.39 10.12 -15.45
N VAL A 334 7.93 11.13 -16.13
CA VAL A 334 8.62 12.25 -15.47
C VAL A 334 7.63 13.13 -14.72
N GLY A 335 6.45 13.37 -15.30
CA GLY A 335 5.42 14.22 -14.73
C GLY A 335 4.59 13.57 -13.62
N PRO A 336 3.66 14.34 -13.04
CA PRO A 336 3.53 15.80 -13.19
C PRO A 336 4.67 16.52 -12.46
N ILE A 337 5.02 17.73 -12.92
CA ILE A 337 6.05 18.58 -12.29
C ILE A 337 5.37 19.82 -11.71
N PRO A 338 5.54 20.14 -10.42
CA PRO A 338 6.12 19.28 -9.38
C PRO A 338 5.17 18.11 -9.01
N ASN A 339 5.65 17.16 -8.20
CA ASN A 339 4.80 16.07 -7.67
C ASN A 339 3.64 16.63 -6.83
N ILE A 340 3.91 17.64 -6.00
CA ILE A 340 2.95 18.42 -5.21
C ILE A 340 3.30 19.90 -5.38
N LEU A 341 2.29 20.75 -5.62
CA LEU A 341 2.47 22.21 -5.66
C LEU A 341 2.64 22.77 -4.25
N GLU A 342 3.41 23.85 -4.11
CA GLU A 342 3.55 24.56 -2.84
C GLU A 342 2.20 25.15 -2.37
N VAL A 343 2.10 25.48 -1.08
CA VAL A 343 0.85 25.95 -0.44
C VAL A 343 0.26 27.18 -1.14
N ASP A 344 1.11 28.09 -1.63
CA ASP A 344 0.69 29.35 -2.28
C ASP A 344 0.74 29.28 -3.81
N GLU A 345 1.08 28.12 -4.38
CA GLU A 345 1.14 27.93 -5.82
C GLU A 345 -0.20 27.53 -6.43
N GLU A 346 -0.39 27.86 -7.70
CA GLU A 346 -1.55 27.45 -8.48
C GLU A 346 -1.12 26.95 -9.85
N VAL A 347 -2.00 26.17 -10.48
CA VAL A 347 -1.76 25.66 -11.84
C VAL A 347 -1.64 26.83 -12.84
N PRO A 348 -0.86 26.68 -13.93
CA PRO A 348 -0.61 27.77 -14.87
C PRO A 348 -1.88 28.43 -15.43
N ALA A 349 -2.94 27.65 -15.67
CA ALA A 349 -4.22 28.19 -16.16
C ALA A 349 -4.87 29.16 -15.17
N VAL A 350 -4.84 28.86 -13.87
CA VAL A 350 -5.39 29.74 -12.81
C VAL A 350 -4.51 30.98 -12.66
N LYS A 351 -3.18 30.83 -12.73
CA LYS A 351 -2.25 31.97 -12.72
C LYS A 351 -2.52 32.93 -13.89
N ALA A 352 -2.73 32.39 -15.09
CA ALA A 352 -3.03 33.18 -16.29
C ALA A 352 -4.39 33.90 -16.22
N ALA A 353 -5.40 33.30 -15.57
CA ALA A 353 -6.73 33.92 -15.42
C ALA A 353 -6.78 35.04 -14.37
N LYS A 354 -5.80 35.12 -13.46
CA LYS A 354 -5.69 36.15 -12.41
C LYS A 354 -4.74 37.30 -12.77
N ALA A 355 -3.89 37.13 -13.78
CA ALA A 355 -2.97 38.14 -14.30
C ALA A 355 -3.70 39.07 -15.26
#